data_AF-A0A969AHP3-F1
#
_entry.id   AF-A0A969AHP3-F1
#
_cell.length_a   1.000
_cell.length_b   1.000
_cell.length_c   1.000
_cell.angle_alpha   90.00
_cell.angle_beta   90.00
_cell.angle_gamma   90.00
#
_symmetry.space_group_name_H-M   'P 1'
#
loop_
_entity.id
_entity.type
_entity.pdbx_description
1 polymer ?
#
loop_
_entity_poly.entity_id
_entity_poly.type
_entity_poly.pdbx_seq_one_letter_code
_entity_poly.pdbx_strand_id
1 'polypeptide(L)' 'MQEIKAGLRISQEGLSFFGLEEVNASIQRGAKVLAIKEGDAIMHKEKQGEENVRLSFSGFSVIVLIDK' A
#
# COMPACT_ATOMS: atom_id res chain seq x y z
N MET A 1 -6.07 18.11 -7.69
CA MET A 1 -5.93 16.64 -7.65
C MET A 1 -4.52 16.20 -7.23
N GLN A 2 -4.43 15.44 -6.14
CA GLN A 2 -3.21 14.85 -5.57
C GLN A 2 -3.40 13.32 -5.51
N GLU A 3 -2.36 12.57 -5.84
CA GLU A 3 -2.34 11.10 -5.70
C GLU A 3 -1.51 10.71 -4.48
N ILE A 4 -2.07 9.87 -3.61
CA ILE A 4 -1.39 9.37 -2.41
C ILE A 4 -1.39 7.85 -2.42
N LYS A 5 -0.21 7.25 -2.33
CA LYS A 5 -0.07 5.79 -2.23
C LYS A 5 -0.25 5.37 -0.77
N ALA A 6 -1.26 4.55 -0.51
CA ALA A 6 -1.53 4.00 0.81
C ALA A 6 -1.63 2.48 0.75
N GLY A 7 -1.36 1.80 1.87
CA GLY A 7 -1.41 0.35 1.87
C GLY A 7 -0.90 -0.26 3.15
N LEU A 8 -0.58 -1.55 3.07
CA LEU A 8 -0.04 -2.32 4.18
C LEU A 8 1.12 -3.20 3.73
N ARG A 9 2.04 -3.46 4.66
CA ARG A 9 3.09 -4.46 4.53
C ARG A 9 2.96 -5.49 5.64
N ILE A 10 3.19 -6.73 5.28
CA ILE A 10 3.23 -7.88 6.19
C ILE A 10 4.68 -8.29 6.31
N SER A 11 5.18 -8.35 7.55
CA SER A 11 6.54 -8.75 7.87
C SER A 11 6.53 -9.72 9.06
N GLN A 12 7.70 -10.24 9.42
CA GLN A 12 7.85 -11.07 10.64
C GLN A 12 7.53 -10.29 11.92
N GLU A 13 7.71 -8.97 11.89
CA GLU A 13 7.44 -8.06 13.01
C GLU A 13 5.94 -7.70 13.12
N GLY A 14 5.13 -8.12 12.15
CA GLY A 14 3.69 -7.86 12.10
C GLY A 14 3.26 -7.01 10.90
N LEU A 15 2.14 -6.31 11.08
CA LEU A 15 1.51 -5.46 10.06
C LEU A 15 1.95 -4.01 10.22
N SER A 16 2.34 -3.38 9.12
CA SER A 16 2.58 -1.93 9.07
C SER A 16 1.73 -1.30 7.99
N PHE A 17 1.15 -0.14 8.28
CA PHE A 17 0.37 0.65 7.32
C PHE A 17 1.17 1.86 6.88
N PHE A 18 0.96 2.33 5.66
CA PHE A 18 1.62 3.53 5.13
C PHE A 18 0.63 4.36 4.31
N GLY A 19 0.92 5.65 4.19
CA GLY A 19 0.11 6.62 3.42
C GLY A 19 -1.23 7.01 4.05
N LEU A 20 -1.77 6.23 5.00
CA LEU A 20 -3.04 6.53 5.67
C LEU A 20 -3.02 7.86 6.42
N GLU A 21 -1.91 8.20 7.07
CA GLU A 21 -1.75 9.45 7.81
C GLU A 21 -1.86 10.67 6.89
N GLU A 22 -1.26 10.62 5.70
CA GLU A 22 -1.31 11.70 4.71
C GLU A 22 -2.71 11.85 4.09
N VAL A 23 -3.37 10.73 3.80
CA VAL A 23 -4.77 10.70 3.34
C VAL A 23 -5.67 11.34 4.39
N ASN A 24 -5.55 10.91 5.65
CA ASN A 24 -6.36 11.41 6.75
C ASN A 24 -6.12 12.90 7.02
N ALA A 25 -4.87 13.34 7.00
CA ALA A 25 -4.53 14.76 7.17
C ALA A 25 -5.06 15.63 6.03
N SER A 26 -5.19 15.08 4.81
CA SER A 26 -5.80 15.79 3.69
C SER A 26 -7.32 15.90 3.86
N ILE A 27 -7.99 14.82 4.26
CA ILE A 27 -9.42 14.82 4.57
C ILE A 27 -9.76 15.80 5.70
N GLN A 28 -8.96 15.81 6.77
CA GLN A 28 -9.14 16.75 7.90
C GLN A 28 -9.01 18.22 7.48
N ARG A 29 -8.27 18.51 6.40
CA ARG A 29 -8.13 19.85 5.83
C ARG A 29 -9.24 20.21 4.83
N GLY A 30 -10.26 19.37 4.68
CA GLY A 30 -11.41 19.59 3.81
C GLY A 30 -11.29 18.98 2.42
N ALA A 31 -10.21 18.24 2.14
CA ALA A 31 -10.02 17.59 0.86
C ALA A 31 -11.01 16.42 0.67
N LYS A 32 -11.44 16.17 -0.56
CA LYS A 32 -12.38 15.09 -0.90
C LYS A 32 -11.68 13.94 -1.60
N VAL A 33 -11.97 12.71 -1.19
CA VAL A 33 -11.55 11.51 -1.92
C VAL A 33 -12.40 11.39 -3.17
N LEU A 34 -11.77 11.42 -4.34
CA LEU A 34 -12.43 11.27 -5.64
C LEU A 34 -12.50 9.81 -6.08
N ALA A 35 -11.43 9.05 -5.83
CA ALA A 35 -11.34 7.64 -6.22
C ALA A 35 -10.28 6.90 -5.40
N ILE A 36 -10.42 5.58 -5.33
CA ILE A 36 -9.37 4.66 -4.89
C ILE A 36 -9.11 3.72 -6.06
N LYS A 37 -7.88 3.75 -6.57
CA LYS A 37 -7.43 2.91 -7.68
C LYS A 37 -6.57 1.77 -7.18
N GLU A 38 -6.50 0.72 -7.99
CA GLU A 38 -5.52 -0.34 -7.84
C GLU A 38 -4.09 0.21 -7.75
N GLY A 39 -3.29 -0.41 -6.89
CA GLY A 39 -1.85 -0.22 -6.82
C GLY A 39 -1.14 -1.56 -6.94
N ASP A 40 -0.01 -1.69 -6.27
CA ASP A 40 0.83 -2.88 -6.39
C ASP A 40 0.51 -3.94 -5.34
N ALA A 41 0.60 -5.21 -5.73
CA ALA A 41 0.81 -6.30 -4.79
C ALA A 41 2.30 -6.40 -4.42
N ILE A 42 2.59 -6.57 -3.14
CA ILE A 42 3.95 -6.71 -2.61
C ILE A 42 4.17 -8.19 -2.35
N MET A 43 5.20 -8.75 -2.98
CA MET A 43 5.55 -10.17 -2.86
C MET A 43 6.97 -10.29 -2.33
N HIS A 44 7.18 -11.19 -1.38
CA HIS A 44 8.49 -11.57 -0.90
C HIS A 44 8.95 -12.85 -1.60
N LYS A 45 10.14 -12.80 -2.21
CA LYS A 45 10.76 -13.96 -2.84
C LYS A 45 11.65 -14.66 -1.81
N GLU A 46 11.24 -15.86 -1.41
CA GLU A 46 12.07 -16.77 -0.63
C GLU A 46 12.89 -17.63 -1.60
N LYS A 47 14.23 -17.56 -1.50
CA LYS A 47 15.11 -18.48 -2.24
C LYS A 47 15.19 -19.80 -1.46
N GLN A 48 14.78 -20.90 -2.09
CA GLN A 48 15.00 -22.24 -1.55
C GLN A 48 15.40 -23.20 -2.69
N GLY A 49 16.71 -23.48 -2.80
CA GLY A 49 17.25 -24.47 -3.75
C GLY A 49 17.16 -24.07 -5.23
N GLU A 50 17.97 -24.70 -6.07
CA GLU A 50 18.16 -24.33 -7.49
C GLU A 50 16.91 -24.55 -8.37
N GLU A 51 15.81 -25.12 -7.87
CA GLU A 51 14.67 -25.53 -8.70
C GLU A 51 13.30 -24.92 -8.33
N ASN A 52 13.09 -24.35 -7.13
CA ASN A 52 11.77 -23.80 -6.75
C ASN A 52 11.83 -22.41 -6.10
N VAL A 53 11.11 -21.46 -6.67
CA VAL A 53 10.94 -20.12 -6.10
C VAL A 53 9.64 -20.07 -5.31
N ARG A 54 9.74 -19.82 -4.01
CA ARG A 54 8.56 -19.55 -3.18
C ARG A 54 8.30 -18.04 -3.16
N LEU A 55 7.08 -17.67 -3.53
CA LEU A 55 6.60 -16.29 -3.45
C LEU A 55 5.54 -16.23 -2.35
N SER A 56 5.76 -15.36 -1.38
CA SER A 56 4.84 -15.12 -0.27
C SER A 56 4.24 -13.73 -0.43
N PHE A 57 2.91 -13.59 -0.32
CA PHE A 57 2.27 -12.28 -0.32
C PHE A 57 2.68 -11.51 0.95
N SER A 58 3.22 -10.31 0.76
CA SER A 58 3.78 -9.48 1.84
C SER A 58 3.15 -8.08 1.90
N GLY A 59 2.01 -7.87 1.26
CA GLY A 59 1.24 -6.63 1.37
C GLY A 59 0.69 -6.12 0.05
N PHE A 60 0.09 -4.93 0.09
CA PHE A 60 -0.45 -4.27 -1.09
C PHE A 60 -0.41 -2.75 -0.95
N SER A 61 -0.68 -2.07 -2.04
CA SER A 61 -0.95 -0.64 -2.09
C SER A 61 -2.16 -0.33 -2.96
N VAL A 62 -2.75 0.83 -2.70
CA VAL A 62 -3.77 1.49 -3.51
C VAL A 62 -3.34 2.93 -3.74
N ILE A 63 -3.90 3.54 -4.78
CA ILE A 63 -3.69 4.95 -5.08
C ILE A 63 -4.97 5.70 -4.73
N VAL A 64 -4.89 6.62 -3.76
CA VAL A 64 -6.00 7.47 -3.35
C VAL A 64 -5.90 8.79 -4.09
N LEU A 65 -6.94 9.12 -4.87
CA LEU A 65 -7.06 10.40 -5.55
C LEU A 65 -7.83 11.39 -4.67
N ILE A 66 -7.22 12.53 -4.39
CA ILE A 66 -7.78 13.56 -3.52
C ILE A 66 -7.87 14.89 -4.27
N ASP A 67 -8.98 15.61 -4.09
CA ASP A 67 -9.15 17.00 -4.54
C ASP A 67 -9.18 17.98 -3.37
N LYS A 68 -8.51 19.12 -3.54
CA LYS A 68 -8.36 20.15 -2.50
C LYS A 68 -9.35 21.27 -2.71
#